data_AF-A0AAW1RDJ9-F1
#
_entry.id   AF-A0AAW1RDJ9-F1
#
_cell.length_a   1.000
_cell.length_b   1.000
_cell.length_c   1.000
_cell.angle_alpha   90.00
_cell.angle_beta   90.00
_cell.angle_gamma   90.00
#
_symmetry.space_group_name_H-M   'P 1'
#
loop_
_entity.id
_entity.type
_entity.pdbx_description
1 polymer ?
#
loop_
_entity_poly.entity_id
_entity_poly.type
_entity_poly.pdbx_seq_one_letter_code
_entity_poly.pdbx_strand_id
1 'polypeptide(L)'
;MNNKQKALHKDYTIENGVVSNHRCCAERRLLESYVAEARKHGVRPHQVVLWVRRKLGAHISVWRKRSDGTFGCATPCVLCQRELKRYDLRVHCSQDTGWFVGRLSEAGAPQAQLTTAQRRLFAIGSHQILDLRLRKKGRPVPEEATRTLG
;
A
#
# COMPACT_ATOMS: atom_id res chain seq x y z
N MET A 1 36.71 -19.54 7.12
CA MET A 1 35.63 -20.17 6.33
C MET A 1 34.45 -19.21 6.26
N ASN A 2 34.34 -18.44 5.17
CA ASN A 2 33.31 -17.41 5.01
C ASN A 2 32.09 -17.96 4.26
N ASN A 3 31.04 -18.33 5.01
CA ASN A 3 29.75 -18.71 4.44
C ASN A 3 28.96 -17.43 4.07
N LYS A 4 29.36 -16.77 2.98
CA LYS A 4 28.64 -15.61 2.42
C LYS A 4 27.35 -16.08 1.77
N GLN A 5 26.27 -16.00 2.55
CA GLN A 5 24.87 -15.80 2.17
C GLN A 5 24.60 -15.82 0.66
N LYS A 6 24.32 -17.01 0.10
CA LYS A 6 23.66 -17.15 -1.19
C LYS A 6 22.22 -16.70 -0.99
N ALA A 7 21.96 -15.41 -1.19
CA ALA A 7 20.60 -14.89 -1.26
C ALA A 7 19.95 -15.52 -2.49
N LEU A 8 19.12 -16.53 -2.27
CA LEU A 8 18.31 -17.13 -3.32
C LEU A 8 17.46 -16.00 -3.93
N HIS A 9 17.81 -15.57 -5.14
CA HIS A 9 16.94 -14.71 -5.92
C HIS A 9 15.70 -15.55 -6.21
N LYS A 10 14.60 -15.28 -5.50
CA LYS A 10 13.34 -15.98 -5.72
C LYS A 10 12.69 -15.32 -6.93
N ASP A 11 12.88 -15.91 -8.10
CA ASP A 11 12.13 -15.53 -9.29
C ASP A 11 10.68 -15.99 -9.11
N TYR A 12 9.77 -15.04 -8.90
CA TYR A 12 8.34 -15.32 -8.85
C TYR A 12 7.80 -15.39 -10.27
N THR A 13 7.65 -16.61 -10.79
CA THR A 13 6.87 -16.88 -12.01
C THR A 13 5.37 -16.81 -11.70
N ILE A 14 4.51 -16.81 -12.73
CA ILE A 14 3.04 -16.87 -12.55
C ILE A 14 2.63 -18.07 -11.67
N GLU A 15 3.35 -19.17 -11.77
CA GLU A 15 3.08 -20.42 -11.04
C GLU A 15 3.59 -20.39 -9.59
N ASN A 16 4.65 -19.64 -9.31
CA ASN A 16 5.24 -19.53 -7.97
C ASN A 16 4.90 -18.21 -7.25
N GLY A 17 3.97 -17.41 -7.81
CA GLY A 17 3.55 -16.13 -7.29
C GLY A 17 2.80 -16.20 -5.95
N VAL A 18 2.77 -15.08 -5.22
CA VAL A 18 1.98 -14.99 -3.98
C VAL A 18 0.51 -14.76 -4.32
N VAL A 19 -0.39 -15.57 -3.74
CA VAL A 19 -1.84 -15.48 -3.98
C VAL A 19 -2.56 -14.73 -2.86
N SER A 20 -3.56 -13.93 -3.22
CA SER A 20 -4.44 -13.26 -2.25
C SER A 20 -5.29 -14.25 -1.44
N ASN A 21 -5.74 -13.86 -0.25
CA ASN A 21 -6.74 -14.62 0.50
C ASN A 21 -7.86 -13.68 1.02
N HIS A 22 -8.82 -14.23 1.76
CA HIS A 22 -9.96 -13.48 2.31
C HIS A 22 -9.56 -12.35 3.29
N ARG A 23 -8.33 -12.37 3.84
CA ARG A 23 -7.85 -11.36 4.80
C ARG A 23 -6.98 -10.29 4.16
N CYS A 24 -6.21 -10.65 3.14
CA CYS A 24 -5.15 -9.82 2.62
C CYS A 24 -4.88 -10.06 1.13
N CYS A 25 -4.59 -8.97 0.42
CA CYS A 25 -4.22 -8.99 -0.99
C CYS A 25 -2.79 -9.55 -1.16
N ALA A 26 -2.50 -10.08 -2.35
CA ALA A 26 -1.22 -10.74 -2.64
C ALA A 26 -0.01 -9.85 -2.37
N GLU A 27 -0.10 -8.56 -2.71
CA GLU A 27 0.99 -7.59 -2.62
C GLU A 27 1.40 -7.35 -1.17
N ARG A 28 0.44 -7.17 -0.28
CA ARG A 28 0.71 -7.00 1.16
C ARG A 28 1.26 -8.27 1.79
N ARG A 29 0.74 -9.44 1.39
CA ARG A 29 1.27 -10.74 1.85
C ARG A 29 2.71 -10.96 1.41
N LEU A 30 3.05 -10.56 0.18
CA LEU A 30 4.41 -10.60 -0.35
C LEU A 30 5.32 -9.69 0.50
N LEU A 31 4.93 -8.44 0.73
CA LEU A 31 5.73 -7.54 1.55
C LEU A 31 5.90 -8.04 3.00
N GLU A 32 4.85 -8.58 3.60
CA GLU A 32 4.90 -9.19 4.94
C GLU A 32 5.88 -10.36 5.01
N SER A 33 5.96 -11.20 3.97
CA SER A 33 6.91 -12.33 3.94
C SER A 33 8.36 -11.84 3.92
N TYR A 34 8.66 -10.79 3.15
CA TYR A 34 9.98 -10.16 3.12
C TYR A 34 10.30 -9.43 4.42
N VAL A 35 9.33 -8.77 5.06
CA VAL A 35 9.53 -8.14 6.38
C VAL A 35 9.83 -9.20 7.44
N ALA A 36 9.12 -10.34 7.41
CA ALA A 36 9.40 -11.45 8.31
C ALA A 36 10.80 -12.03 8.06
N GLU A 37 11.21 -12.16 6.80
CA GLU A 37 12.57 -12.60 6.43
C GLU A 37 13.64 -11.60 6.91
N ALA A 38 13.41 -10.29 6.76
CA ALA A 38 14.29 -9.24 7.26
C ALA A 38 14.51 -9.36 8.79
N ARG A 39 13.42 -9.62 9.54
CA ARG A 39 13.50 -9.83 10.99
C ARG A 39 14.30 -11.07 11.36
N LYS A 40 14.12 -12.18 10.63
CA LYS A 40 14.91 -13.41 10.81
C LYS A 40 16.41 -13.16 10.57
N HIS A 41 16.74 -12.22 9.68
CA HIS A 41 18.12 -11.79 9.42
C HIS A 41 18.64 -10.70 10.36
N GLY A 42 17.90 -10.32 11.40
CA GLY A 42 18.34 -9.29 12.36
C GLY A 42 18.37 -7.87 11.79
N VAL A 43 17.64 -7.60 10.70
CA VAL A 43 17.61 -6.28 10.07
C VAL A 43 16.92 -5.29 11.00
N ARG A 44 17.57 -4.16 11.27
CA ARG A 44 17.03 -3.10 12.13
C ARG A 44 15.78 -2.47 11.49
N PRO A 45 14.76 -2.05 12.27
CA PRO A 45 13.49 -1.55 11.72
C PRO A 45 13.62 -0.44 10.66
N HIS A 46 14.55 0.50 10.85
CA HIS A 46 14.79 1.60 9.91
C HIS A 46 15.48 1.15 8.60
N GLN A 47 16.11 -0.03 8.58
CA GLN A 47 16.77 -0.59 7.40
C GLN A 47 15.86 -1.56 6.62
N VAL A 48 14.69 -1.92 7.16
CA VAL A 48 13.79 -2.91 6.56
C VAL A 48 13.38 -2.49 5.14
N VAL A 49 13.02 -1.22 4.93
CA VAL A 49 12.62 -0.73 3.60
C VAL A 49 13.71 -0.96 2.55
N LEU A 50 14.95 -0.55 2.85
CA LEU A 50 16.10 -0.75 1.97
C LEU A 50 16.40 -2.23 1.76
N TRP A 51 16.30 -3.04 2.81
CA TRP A 51 16.53 -4.47 2.73
C TRP A 51 15.51 -5.18 1.84
N VAL A 52 14.22 -4.87 2.01
CA VAL A 52 13.13 -5.43 1.21
C VAL A 52 13.33 -5.06 -0.26
N ARG A 53 13.55 -3.78 -0.57
CA ARG A 53 13.78 -3.32 -1.95
C ARG A 53 14.97 -4.01 -2.62
N ARG A 54 16.05 -4.27 -1.88
CA ARG A 54 17.21 -5.00 -2.40
C ARG A 54 16.92 -6.48 -2.68
N LYS A 55 16.06 -7.12 -1.87
CA LYS A 55 15.80 -8.57 -1.94
C LYS A 55 14.64 -8.93 -2.87
N LEU A 56 13.59 -8.13 -2.86
CA LEU A 56 12.44 -8.27 -3.76
C LEU A 56 12.75 -7.70 -5.15
N GLY A 57 13.67 -6.74 -5.23
CA GLY A 57 13.90 -5.94 -6.43
C GLY A 57 13.07 -4.65 -6.41
N ALA A 58 13.28 -3.81 -7.43
CA ALA A 58 12.60 -2.52 -7.54
C ALA A 58 11.23 -2.60 -8.25
N HIS A 59 10.85 -3.77 -8.76
CA HIS A 59 9.67 -3.98 -9.59
C HIS A 59 8.78 -5.08 -9.03
N ILE A 60 7.47 -4.87 -9.05
CA ILE A 60 6.45 -5.89 -8.75
C ILE A 60 5.45 -5.94 -9.91
N SER A 61 5.10 -7.14 -10.35
CA SER A 61 4.00 -7.34 -11.31
C SER A 61 2.77 -7.87 -10.59
N VAL A 62 1.62 -7.23 -10.82
CA VAL A 62 0.34 -7.57 -10.21
C VAL A 62 -0.61 -8.02 -11.30
N TRP A 63 -1.18 -9.21 -11.11
CA TRP A 63 -2.06 -9.86 -12.07
C TRP A 63 -3.35 -10.27 -11.37
N ARG A 64 -4.45 -10.29 -12.10
CA ARG A 64 -5.73 -10.78 -11.63
C ARG A 64 -6.30 -11.76 -12.64
N LYS A 65 -6.46 -13.01 -12.25
CA LYS A 65 -7.14 -14.04 -13.05
C LYS A 65 -8.64 -14.05 -12.69
N ARG A 66 -9.50 -13.96 -13.70
CA ARG A 66 -10.94 -14.12 -13.58
C ARG A 66 -11.32 -15.61 -13.62
N SER A 67 -12.57 -15.92 -13.30
CA SER A 67 -13.11 -17.30 -13.29
C SER A 67 -13.11 -17.96 -14.68
N ASP A 68 -13.20 -17.16 -15.74
CA ASP A 68 -13.11 -17.57 -17.15
C ASP A 68 -11.65 -17.81 -17.61
N GLY A 69 -10.68 -17.64 -16.71
CA GLY A 69 -9.26 -17.80 -17.02
C GLY A 69 -8.60 -16.58 -17.63
N THR A 70 -9.35 -15.52 -17.94
CA THR A 70 -8.82 -14.29 -18.53
C THR A 70 -8.15 -13.40 -17.48
N PHE A 71 -7.26 -12.51 -17.94
CA PHE A 71 -6.69 -11.48 -17.07
C PHE A 71 -7.63 -10.28 -16.98
N GLY A 72 -7.94 -9.85 -15.76
CA GLY A 72 -8.71 -8.64 -15.49
C GLY A 72 -7.83 -7.48 -15.02
N CYS A 73 -8.46 -6.33 -14.76
CA CYS A 73 -7.82 -5.18 -14.12
C CYS A 73 -7.24 -5.57 -12.75
N ALA A 74 -5.92 -5.36 -12.61
CA ALA A 74 -5.12 -5.74 -11.45
C ALA A 74 -4.57 -4.51 -10.71
N THR A 75 -5.27 -3.38 -10.82
CA THR A 75 -4.93 -2.16 -10.10
C THR A 75 -4.86 -2.43 -8.58
N PRO A 76 -3.73 -2.12 -7.91
CA PRO A 76 -3.61 -2.33 -6.47
C PRO A 76 -4.63 -1.48 -5.70
N CYS A 77 -5.22 -2.07 -4.67
CA CYS A 77 -6.15 -1.36 -3.80
C CYS A 77 -5.46 -0.28 -2.94
N VAL A 78 -6.24 0.60 -2.31
CA VAL A 78 -5.72 1.69 -1.44
C VAL A 78 -4.67 1.24 -0.42
N LEU A 79 -4.91 0.13 0.27
CA LEU A 79 -3.97 -0.39 1.26
C LEU A 79 -2.69 -0.95 0.62
N CYS A 80 -2.80 -1.59 -0.54
CA CYS A 80 -1.64 -2.07 -1.28
C CYS A 80 -0.83 -0.90 -1.82
N GLN A 81 -1.48 0.12 -2.40
CA GLN A 81 -0.78 1.30 -2.89
C GLN A 81 0.01 2.02 -1.80
N ARG A 82 -0.56 2.12 -0.59
CA ARG A 82 0.14 2.71 0.56
C ARG A 82 1.43 1.97 0.89
N GLU A 83 1.39 0.64 0.98
CA GLU A 83 2.59 -0.15 1.28
C GLU A 83 3.57 -0.13 0.10
N LEU A 84 3.12 -0.27 -1.14
CA LEU A 84 3.98 -0.21 -2.32
C LEU A 84 4.73 1.14 -2.43
N LYS A 85 4.08 2.25 -2.09
CA LYS A 85 4.72 3.58 -1.97
C LYS A 85 5.75 3.62 -0.85
N ARG A 86 5.42 3.06 0.32
CA ARG A 86 6.33 3.01 1.48
C ARG A 86 7.64 2.29 1.16
N TYR A 87 7.59 1.23 0.34
CA TYR A 87 8.78 0.49 -0.08
C TYR A 87 9.45 1.05 -1.35
N ASP A 88 8.93 2.15 -1.92
CA ASP A 88 9.38 2.76 -3.17
C ASP A 88 9.52 1.76 -4.34
N LEU A 89 8.47 0.95 -4.53
CA LEU A 89 8.42 -0.07 -5.58
C LEU A 89 7.74 0.44 -6.84
N ARG A 90 8.29 0.07 -8.00
CA ARG A 90 7.64 0.23 -9.30
C ARG A 90 6.65 -0.91 -9.50
N VAL A 91 5.46 -0.59 -9.96
CA VAL A 91 4.37 -1.52 -10.17
C VAL A 91 4.14 -1.69 -11.66
N HIS A 92 4.00 -2.95 -12.08
CA HIS A 92 3.49 -3.35 -13.37
C HIS A 92 2.11 -3.98 -13.15
N CYS A 93 1.05 -3.37 -13.66
CA CYS A 93 -0.32 -3.89 -13.49
C CYS A 93 -1.20 -3.62 -14.70
N SER A 94 -2.12 -4.55 -14.95
CA SER A 94 -3.15 -4.41 -15.99
C SER A 94 -4.24 -3.44 -15.56
N GLN A 95 -4.63 -2.56 -16.47
CA GLN A 95 -5.74 -1.65 -16.40
C GLN A 95 -6.72 -1.94 -17.54
N ASP A 96 -7.91 -1.32 -17.49
CA ASP A 96 -8.91 -1.49 -18.55
C ASP A 96 -8.45 -0.90 -19.90
N THR A 97 -7.55 0.10 -19.87
CA THR A 97 -7.02 0.80 -21.06
C THR A 97 -5.62 0.35 -21.47
N GLY A 98 -5.00 -0.61 -20.78
CA GLY A 98 -3.64 -1.07 -21.08
C GLY A 98 -2.83 -1.49 -19.85
N TRP A 99 -1.50 -1.42 -19.95
CA TRP A 99 -0.58 -1.76 -18.87
C TRP A 99 0.04 -0.49 -18.29
N PHE A 100 0.03 -0.37 -16.97
CA PHE A 100 0.79 0.66 -16.26
C PHE A 100 2.10 0.08 -15.74
N VAL A 101 3.22 0.75 -16.05
CA VAL A 101 4.55 0.46 -15.51
C VAL A 101 5.13 1.73 -14.92
N GLY A 102 5.30 1.78 -13.60
CA GLY A 102 5.85 2.97 -12.97
C GLY A 102 5.72 2.98 -11.46
N ARG A 103 6.14 4.07 -10.83
CA ARG A 103 5.87 4.29 -9.39
C ARG A 103 4.45 4.81 -9.22
N LEU A 104 3.79 4.44 -8.14
CA LEU A 104 2.45 4.92 -7.82
C LEU A 104 2.40 6.42 -7.42
N SER A 105 3.56 7.08 -7.37
CA SER A 105 3.71 8.53 -7.19
C SER A 105 3.84 9.29 -8.51
N GLU A 106 4.04 8.60 -9.63
CA GLU A 106 4.23 9.22 -10.95
C GLU A 106 2.87 9.63 -11.58
N ALA A 107 2.91 10.61 -12.47
CA ALA A 107 1.74 10.99 -13.26
C ALA A 107 1.28 9.80 -14.12
N GLY A 108 -0.03 9.56 -14.17
CA GLY A 108 -0.60 8.39 -14.86
C GLY A 108 -0.67 7.12 -14.00
N ALA A 109 -0.26 7.17 -12.73
CA ALA A 109 -0.49 6.06 -11.80
C ALA A 109 -2.00 5.77 -11.64
N PRO A 110 -2.41 4.49 -11.59
CA PRO A 110 -3.81 4.13 -11.39
C PRO A 110 -4.34 4.71 -10.10
N GLN A 111 -5.55 5.29 -10.15
CA GLN A 111 -6.24 5.69 -8.95
C GLN A 111 -6.56 4.48 -8.09
N ALA A 112 -6.24 4.60 -6.81
CA ALA A 112 -6.49 3.54 -5.85
C ALA A 112 -8.00 3.32 -5.67
N GLN A 113 -8.45 2.10 -5.94
CA GLN A 113 -9.82 1.72 -5.66
C GLN A 113 -9.91 0.95 -4.35
N LEU A 114 -10.93 1.26 -3.55
CA LEU A 114 -11.27 0.48 -2.38
C LEU A 114 -11.88 -0.85 -2.83
N THR A 115 -11.38 -1.96 -2.31
CA THR A 115 -12.04 -3.26 -2.51
C THR A 115 -13.43 -3.24 -1.86
N THR A 116 -14.33 -4.10 -2.32
CA THR A 116 -15.67 -4.24 -1.70
C THR A 116 -15.57 -4.53 -0.20
N ALA A 117 -14.60 -5.34 0.21
CA ALA A 117 -14.32 -5.61 1.63
C ALA A 117 -13.84 -4.35 2.38
N GLN A 118 -12.94 -3.56 1.79
CA GLN A 118 -12.48 -2.30 2.39
C GLN A 118 -13.60 -1.28 2.52
N ARG A 119 -14.45 -1.16 1.49
CA ARG A 119 -15.64 -0.30 1.54
C ARG A 119 -16.54 -0.66 2.72
N ARG A 120 -16.82 -1.96 2.93
CA ARG A 120 -17.60 -2.43 4.07
C ARG A 120 -16.91 -2.11 5.41
N LEU A 121 -15.61 -2.38 5.52
CA LEU A 121 -14.85 -2.13 6.75
C LEU A 121 -14.84 -0.64 7.13
N PHE A 122 -14.62 0.25 6.16
CA PHE A 122 -14.64 1.69 6.40
C PHE A 122 -16.05 2.26 6.58
N ALA A 123 -17.07 1.68 5.95
CA ALA A 123 -18.46 2.08 6.14
C ALA A 123 -18.99 1.78 7.56
N ILE A 124 -18.56 0.67 8.16
CA ILE A 124 -18.90 0.32 9.55
C ILE A 124 -18.32 1.34 10.54
N GLY A 125 -17.16 1.94 10.24
CA GLY A 125 -16.52 2.96 11.09
C GLY A 125 -17.11 4.38 10.98
N SER A 126 -17.84 4.70 9.90
CA SER A 126 -18.41 6.04 9.68
C SER A 126 -19.60 6.37 10.59
N HIS A 127 -20.22 5.38 11.24
CA HIS A 127 -21.27 5.63 12.24
C HIS A 127 -20.75 6.14 13.60
N GLN A 128 -19.42 6.18 13.83
CA GLN A 128 -18.83 6.75 15.05
C GLN A 128 -18.02 8.04 14.83
N ILE A 129 -17.75 8.45 13.58
CA ILE A 129 -16.89 9.62 13.30
C ILE A 129 -17.69 10.93 13.12
N LEU A 130 -19.00 10.86 12.87
CA LEU A 130 -19.84 12.07 12.81
C LEU A 130 -20.09 12.72 14.18
N ASP A 131 -19.88 12.01 15.29
CA ASP A 131 -20.11 12.55 16.64
C ASP A 131 -18.85 13.21 17.27
N LEU A 132 -17.65 12.82 16.82
CA LEU A 132 -16.39 13.33 17.40
C LEU A 132 -15.87 14.63 16.74
N ARG A 133 -16.44 15.05 15.61
CA ARG A 133 -16.00 16.28 14.90
C ARG A 133 -16.81 17.53 15.26
N LEU A 134 -17.94 17.40 15.96
CA LEU A 134 -18.76 18.54 16.40
C LEU A 134 -18.38 19.07 17.80
N ARG A 135 -17.53 18.38 18.57
CA ARG A 135 -17.10 18.84 19.92
C ARG A 135 -15.83 19.71 19.96
N LYS A 136 -15.18 20.02 18.83
CA LYS A 136 -13.95 20.84 18.77
C LYS A 136 -14.09 22.12 17.96
N LYS A 137 -15.12 22.92 18.23
CA LYS A 137 -15.10 24.37 17.98
C LYS A 137 -15.51 25.15 19.24
N GLY A 138 -14.77 24.93 20.32
CA GLY A 138 -14.56 26.01 21.30
C GLY A 138 -13.44 26.89 20.76
N ARG A 139 -13.79 28.05 20.20
CA ARG A 139 -12.86 29.17 20.05
C ARG A 139 -13.55 30.40 20.64
N PRO A 140 -12.90 31.12 21.58
CA PRO A 140 -13.48 32.30 22.20
C PRO A 140 -13.55 33.45 21.20
N VAL A 141 -14.57 34.29 21.37
CA VAL A 141 -14.76 35.56 20.66
C VAL A 141 -13.66 36.53 21.13
N PRO A 142 -12.98 37.29 20.25
CA PRO A 142 -12.04 38.32 20.70
C PRO A 142 -12.84 39.49 21.26
N GLU A 143 -12.61 39.76 22.55
CA GLU A 143 -13.09 40.91 23.30
C GLU A 143 -12.07 42.06 23.14
N GLU A 144 -12.60 43.22 22.74
CA GLU A 144 -12.10 44.59 22.95
C GLU A 144 -10.82 45.11 22.26
N ALA A 145 -11.01 46.17 21.47
CA ALA A 145 -10.19 47.37 21.55
C ALA A 145 -11.07 48.61 21.39
N THR A 146 -11.00 49.44 22.42
CA THR A 146 -11.74 50.66 22.73
C THR A 146 -11.42 51.85 21.81
N ARG A 147 -12.44 52.71 21.63
CA ARG A 147 -12.44 54.18 21.51
C ARG A 147 -11.11 54.88 21.13
N THR A 148 -11.16 55.71 20.08
CA THR A 148 -10.85 57.16 20.21
C THR A 148 -11.41 58.01 19.06
N LEU A 149 -12.16 59.03 19.48
CA LEU A 149 -12.56 60.33 18.92
C LEU A 149 -11.98 60.80 17.57
N GLY A 150 -12.88 61.39 16.78
CA GLY A 150 -12.66 62.32 15.68
C GLY A 150 -14.01 62.87 15.23
#